data_AF-A0A497BN79-F1
#
_entry.id   AF-A0A497BN79-F1
#
_cell.length_a   1.000
_cell.length_b   1.000
_cell.length_c   1.000
_cell.angle_alpha   90.00
_cell.angle_beta   90.00
_cell.angle_gamma   90.00
#
_symmetry.space_group_name_H-M   'P 1'
#
loop_
_entity.id
_entity.type
_entity.pdbx_description
1 polymer ?
#
loop_
_entity_poly.entity_id
_entity_poly.type
_entity_poly.pdbx_seq_one_letter_code
_entity_poly.pdbx_strand_id
1 'polypeptide(L)'
;MKTQLKERKMDEQKVIQALSQVEHPEIGSTLVDLGMVKDIQVEGDHVSLKLVLPMLGIPPAIRDYMINSLQQAVADQGVKVQVALAEMTPQERQRFFMMEQQNWKG
;
A
#
# COMPACT_ATOMS: atom_id res chain seq x y z
N MET A 1 1.78 16.57 -40.46
CA MET A 1 1.34 15.60 -39.44
C MET A 1 1.93 16.01 -38.10
N LYS A 2 1.11 16.48 -37.14
CA LYS A 2 1.56 16.73 -35.77
C LYS A 2 1.22 15.49 -34.96
N THR A 3 2.24 14.70 -34.63
CA THR A 3 2.12 13.54 -33.75
C THR A 3 1.77 14.07 -32.36
N GLN A 4 0.49 13.97 -31.99
CA GLN A 4 0.04 14.25 -30.64
C GLN A 4 0.55 13.11 -29.76
N LEU A 5 1.61 13.36 -28.99
CA LEU A 5 1.95 12.57 -27.82
C LEU A 5 0.80 12.75 -26.84
N LYS A 6 -0.08 11.76 -26.80
CA LYS A 6 -1.18 11.69 -25.84
C LYS A 6 -0.53 11.51 -24.47
N GLU A 7 -0.36 12.61 -23.72
CA GLU A 7 0.02 12.56 -22.32
C GLU A 7 -1.00 11.66 -21.62
N ARG A 8 -0.59 10.43 -21.26
CA ARG A 8 -1.39 9.58 -20.40
C ARG A 8 -1.38 10.25 -19.04
N LYS A 9 -2.37 11.12 -18.81
CA LYS A 9 -2.61 11.68 -17.48
C LYS A 9 -2.97 10.50 -16.58
N MET A 10 -2.02 10.11 -15.73
CA MET A 10 -2.23 9.11 -14.70
C MET A 10 -3.41 9.56 -13.84
N ASP A 11 -4.30 8.62 -13.54
CA ASP A 11 -5.46 8.91 -12.72
C ASP A 11 -5.10 8.57 -11.27
N GLU A 12 -4.52 9.54 -10.57
CA GLU A 12 -4.10 9.42 -9.16
C GLU A 12 -5.23 8.84 -8.29
N GLN A 13 -6.47 9.22 -8.58
CA GLN A 13 -7.64 8.71 -7.88
C GLN A 13 -7.80 7.18 -8.06
N LYS A 14 -7.51 6.64 -9.25
CA LYS A 14 -7.52 5.19 -9.49
C LYS A 14 -6.41 4.47 -8.76
N VAL A 15 -5.22 5.07 -8.69
CA VAL A 15 -4.09 4.51 -7.92
C VAL A 15 -4.47 4.43 -6.44
N ILE A 16 -4.94 5.53 -5.86
CA ILE A 16 -5.36 5.58 -4.45
C ILE A 16 -6.51 4.60 -4.19
N GLN A 17 -7.50 4.54 -5.09
CA GLN A 17 -8.62 3.60 -4.97
C GLN A 17 -8.16 2.15 -5.04
N ALA A 18 -7.22 1.80 -5.92
CA ALA A 18 -6.71 0.45 -6.02
C ALA A 18 -5.92 0.04 -4.76
N LEU A 19 -5.06 0.93 -4.25
CA LEU A 19 -4.30 0.70 -3.02
C LEU A 19 -5.21 0.56 -1.79
N SER A 20 -6.36 1.25 -1.75
CA SER A 20 -7.30 1.17 -0.63
C SER A 20 -8.04 -0.18 -0.54
N GLN A 21 -8.03 -1.00 -1.59
CA GLN A 21 -8.67 -2.32 -1.58
C GLN A 21 -7.72 -3.45 -1.17
N VAL A 22 -6.43 -3.16 -0.93
CA VAL A 22 -5.45 -4.20 -0.60
C VAL A 22 -5.67 -4.68 0.84
N GLU A 23 -6.09 -5.93 1.00
CA GLU A 23 -6.31 -6.56 2.31
C GLU A 23 -5.02 -7.06 2.97
N HIS A 24 -5.02 -7.05 4.31
CA HIS A 24 -4.02 -7.79 5.07
C HIS A 24 -4.26 -9.31 4.96
N PRO A 25 -3.21 -10.13 4.81
CA PRO A 25 -3.36 -11.58 4.63
C PRO A 25 -4.03 -12.26 5.83
N GLU A 26 -3.77 -11.79 7.05
CA GLU A 26 -4.21 -12.44 8.29
C GLU A 26 -5.24 -11.62 9.09
N ILE A 27 -5.50 -10.37 8.69
CA ILE A 27 -6.42 -9.46 9.40
C ILE A 27 -7.51 -9.04 8.42
N GLY A 28 -8.78 -9.14 8.82
CA GLY A 28 -9.98 -8.74 8.09
C GLY A 28 -10.12 -7.23 7.95
N SER A 29 -9.09 -6.57 7.41
CA SER A 29 -9.03 -5.12 7.19
C SER A 29 -8.04 -4.80 6.07
N THR A 30 -8.22 -3.65 5.42
CA THR A 30 -7.28 -3.21 4.38
C THR A 30 -6.00 -2.67 5.01
N LEU A 31 -4.89 -2.71 4.28
CA LEU A 31 -3.62 -2.13 4.72
C LEU A 31 -3.76 -0.61 4.96
N VAL A 32 -4.64 0.07 4.22
CA VAL A 32 -4.95 1.49 4.43
C VAL A 32 -5.72 1.70 5.74
N ASP A 33 -6.77 0.91 6.01
CA ASP A 33 -7.56 1.03 7.24
C ASP A 33 -6.71 0.74 8.49
N LEU A 34 -5.80 -0.24 8.37
CA LEU A 34 -4.82 -0.59 9.38
C LEU A 34 -3.78 0.52 9.61
N GLY A 35 -3.72 1.54 8.76
CA GLY A 35 -2.75 2.63 8.83
C GLY A 35 -1.34 2.21 8.39
N MET A 36 -1.23 1.11 7.63
CA MET A 36 0.04 0.56 7.16
C MET A 36 0.52 1.19 5.87
N VAL A 37 -0.36 1.81 5.06
CA VAL A 37 0.05 2.52 3.84
C VAL A 37 0.05 4.02 4.09
N LYS A 38 1.19 4.67 3.88
CA LYS A 38 1.36 6.11 4.09
C LYS A 38 2.20 6.76 3.00
N ASP A 39 2.19 8.10 2.99
CA ASP A 39 3.05 8.94 2.14
C ASP A 39 2.99 8.53 0.66
N ILE A 40 1.77 8.27 0.17
CA ILE A 40 1.55 7.95 -1.25
C ILE A 40 1.84 9.21 -2.06
N GLN A 41 2.79 9.14 -2.97
CA GLN A 41 3.12 10.21 -3.92
C GLN A 41 3.07 9.64 -5.33
N VAL A 42 2.38 10.34 -6.23
CA VAL A 42 2.22 9.95 -7.62
C VAL A 42 2.87 11.02 -8.51
N GLU A 43 3.92 10.62 -9.22
CA GLU A 43 4.70 11.48 -10.11
C GLU A 43 4.83 10.83 -11.49
N GLY A 44 4.01 11.26 -12.45
CA GLY A 44 4.00 10.68 -13.79
C GLY A 44 3.62 9.19 -13.76
N ASP A 45 4.55 8.32 -14.16
CA ASP A 45 4.43 6.85 -14.13
C ASP A 45 5.01 6.20 -12.86
N HIS A 46 5.46 7.01 -11.89
CA HIS A 46 6.04 6.51 -10.65
C HIS A 46 5.10 6.75 -9.46
N VAL A 47 4.95 5.72 -8.63
CA VAL A 47 4.23 5.79 -7.36
C VAL A 47 5.22 5.41 -6.26
N SER A 48 5.38 6.27 -5.26
CA SER A 48 6.12 5.94 -4.05
C SER A 48 5.16 5.90 -2.86
N LEU A 49 5.38 4.96 -1.94
CA LEU A 49 4.62 4.84 -0.70
C LEU A 49 5.46 4.22 0.40
N LYS A 50 5.00 4.36 1.64
CA LYS A 50 5.54 3.64 2.79
C LYS A 50 4.60 2.52 3.22
N LEU A 51 5.16 1.33 3.39
CA LEU A 51 4.56 0.26 4.16
C LEU A 51 5.10 0.32 5.59
N VAL A 52 4.26 0.80 6.50
CA VAL A 52 4.56 1.03 7.90
C VAL A 52 4.10 -0.18 8.72
N LEU A 53 5.04 -0.84 9.39
CA LEU A 53 4.82 -2.10 10.09
C LEU A 53 4.77 -1.89 11.61
N PRO A 54 3.98 -2.68 12.37
CA PRO A 54 4.00 -2.62 13.83
C PRO A 54 5.38 -2.95 14.40
N MET A 55 6.13 -3.82 13.72
CA MET A 55 7.54 -4.13 13.99
C MET A 55 8.20 -4.66 12.71
N LEU A 56 9.50 -4.38 12.48
CA LEU A 56 10.20 -4.87 11.28
C LEU A 56 10.52 -6.36 11.33
N GLY A 57 10.45 -6.98 12.51
CA GLY A 57 10.75 -8.39 12.75
C GLY A 57 9.65 -9.38 12.32
N ILE A 58 8.66 -8.95 11.53
CA ILE A 58 7.63 -9.87 11.00
C ILE A 58 8.25 -10.88 10.02
N PRO A 59 7.63 -12.06 9.82
CA PRO A 59 8.10 -13.01 8.82
C PRO A 59 8.28 -12.35 7.44
N PRO A 60 9.45 -12.50 6.78
CA PRO A 60 9.70 -11.88 5.49
C PRO A 60 8.65 -12.24 4.43
N ALA A 61 8.14 -13.47 4.45
CA ALA A 61 7.09 -13.92 3.54
C ALA A 61 5.81 -13.07 3.64
N ILE A 62 5.38 -12.70 4.85
CA ILE A 62 4.19 -11.86 5.08
C ILE A 62 4.44 -10.42 4.59
N ARG A 63 5.61 -9.87 4.93
CA ARG A 63 6.03 -8.56 4.45
C ARG A 63 6.05 -8.49 2.92
N ASP A 64 6.72 -9.45 2.29
CA ASP A 64 6.93 -9.47 0.85
C ASP A 64 5.60 -9.73 0.12
N TYR A 65 4.70 -10.54 0.71
CA TYR A 65 3.33 -10.69 0.21
C TYR A 65 2.57 -9.35 0.18
N MET A 66 2.64 -8.55 1.24
CA MET A 66 1.98 -7.24 1.28
C MET A 66 2.57 -6.27 0.24
N ILE A 67 3.91 -6.24 0.11
CA ILE A 67 4.59 -5.41 -0.91
C ILE A 67 4.12 -5.82 -2.32
N ASN A 68 4.13 -7.11 -2.62
CA ASN A 68 3.67 -7.63 -3.92
C ASN A 68 2.20 -7.30 -4.17
N SER A 69 1.35 -7.41 -3.14
CA SER A 69 -0.08 -7.10 -3.26
C SER A 69 -0.32 -5.63 -3.59
N LEU A 70 0.43 -4.71 -2.97
CA LEU A 70 0.39 -3.28 -3.29
C LEU A 70 0.86 -3.00 -4.72
N GLN A 71 1.92 -3.67 -5.17
CA GLN A 71 2.42 -3.53 -6.55
C GLN A 71 1.41 -4.06 -7.58
N GLN A 72 0.79 -5.22 -7.31
CA GLN A 72 -0.19 -5.82 -8.21
C GLN A 72 -1.47 -5.00 -8.30
N ALA A 73 -1.94 -4.40 -7.20
CA ALA A 73 -3.16 -3.60 -7.18
C ALA A 73 -3.17 -2.47 -8.22
N VAL A 74 -1.99 -1.91 -8.52
CA VAL A 74 -1.85 -0.77 -9.45
C VAL A 74 -1.16 -1.16 -10.76
N ALA A 75 -0.87 -2.45 -10.99
CA ALA A 75 -0.16 -2.93 -12.18
C ALA A 75 -0.88 -2.55 -13.49
N ASP A 76 -2.21 -2.62 -13.50
CA ASP A 76 -3.06 -2.26 -14.65
C ASP A 76 -3.01 -0.76 -14.99
N GLN A 77 -2.53 0.08 -14.08
CA GLN A 77 -2.32 1.51 -14.32
C GLN A 77 -0.98 1.78 -15.05
N GLY A 78 -0.14 0.77 -15.24
CA GLY A 78 1.16 0.90 -15.91
C GLY A 78 2.18 1.74 -15.12
N VAL A 79 2.05 1.77 -13.80
CA VAL A 79 2.96 2.48 -12.90
C VAL A 79 4.11 1.60 -12.42
N LYS A 80 5.24 2.25 -12.10
CA LYS A 80 6.31 1.67 -11.30
C LYS A 80 6.09 2.06 -9.84
N VAL A 81 6.03 1.06 -8.97
CA VAL A 81 5.78 1.27 -7.53
C VAL A 81 7.05 1.04 -6.74
N GLN A 82 7.43 2.03 -5.94
CA GLN A 82 8.49 1.91 -4.95
C GLN A 82 7.87 1.89 -3.54
N VAL A 83 8.18 0.84 -2.78
CA VAL A 83 7.69 0.68 -1.40
C VAL A 83 8.86 0.82 -0.44
N ALA A 84 8.82 1.84 0.41
CA ALA A 84 9.75 1.98 1.52
C ALA A 84 9.16 1.36 2.79
N LEU A 85 10.00 0.77 3.65
CA LEU A 85 9.58 0.23 4.93
C LEU A 85 9.81 1.24 6.05
N ALA A 86 8.88 1.30 7.00
CA ALA A 86 9.03 2.09 8.22
C ALA A 86 8.37 1.36 9.40
N GLU A 87 8.68 1.78 10.61
CA GLU A 87 7.99 1.31 11.82
C GLU A 87 6.89 2.28 12.24
N MET A 88 5.80 1.70 12.74
CA MET A 88 4.72 2.46 13.37
C MET A 88 5.21 3.15 14.64
N THR A 89 4.69 4.36 14.87
CA THR A 89 4.81 5.04 16.17
C THR A 89 4.08 4.23 17.26
N PRO A 90 4.37 4.47 18.56
CA PRO A 90 3.66 3.77 19.65
C PRO A 90 2.12 3.89 19.57
N GLN A 91 1.62 5.06 19.21
CA GLN A 91 0.18 5.33 19.09
C GLN A 91 -0.45 4.57 17.93
N GLU A 92 0.23 4.55 16.78
CA GLU A 92 -0.22 3.81 15.59
C GLU A 92 -0.24 2.31 15.87
N ARG A 93 0.82 1.81 16.51
CA ARG A 93 0.97 0.41 16.89
C ARG A 93 -0.12 -0.03 17.88
N GLN A 94 -0.45 0.82 18.85
CA GLN A 94 -1.56 0.55 19.77
C GLN A 94 -2.89 0.44 19.02
N ARG A 95 -3.19 1.37 18.11
CA ARG A 95 -4.40 1.30 17.26
C ARG A 95 -4.40 0.04 16.39
N PHE A 96 -3.26 -0.31 15.81
CA PHE A 96 -3.10 -1.52 14.99
C PHE A 96 -3.44 -2.77 15.79
N PHE A 97 -2.86 -2.98 16.97
CA PHE A 97 -3.14 -4.17 17.79
C PHE A 97 -4.59 -4.27 18.25
N MET A 98 -5.26 -3.14 18.50
CA MET A 98 -6.69 -3.15 18.80
C MET A 98 -7.53 -3.66 17.60
N MET A 99 -7.19 -3.26 16.38
CA MET A 99 -7.88 -3.74 15.18
C MET A 99 -7.52 -5.19 14.83
N GLU A 100 -6.25 -5.57 14.99
CA GLU A 100 -5.78 -6.95 14.81
C GLU A 100 -6.58 -7.90 15.70
N GLN A 101 -6.70 -7.60 17.00
CA GLN A 101 -7.47 -8.44 17.94
C GLN A 101 -8.95 -8.58 17.55
N GLN A 102 -9.55 -7.55 16.96
CA GLN A 102 -10.96 -7.56 16.56
C GLN A 102 -11.20 -8.32 15.24
N ASN A 103 -10.24 -8.24 14.32
CA ASN A 103 -10.41 -8.66 12.93
C ASN A 103 -9.48 -9.82 12.53
N TRP A 104 -8.86 -10.51 13.49
CA TRP A 104 -7.98 -11.64 13.21
C TRP A 104 -8.71 -12.76 12.45
N LYS A 105 -8.12 -13.26 11.36
CA LYS A 105 -8.76 -14.27 10.48
C LYS A 105 -8.63 -15.72 10.99
N GLY A 106 -7.75 -16.04 11.95
CA GLY A 106 -7.55 -17.42 12.43
C GLY A 106 -6.63 -17.63 13.61
#